data_AF-A0A354CJF0-F1
#
_entry.id   AF-A0A354CJF0-F1
#
_cell.length_a   1.000
_cell.length_b   1.000
_cell.length_c   1.000
_cell.angle_alpha   90.00
_cell.angle_beta   90.00
_cell.angle_gamma   90.00
#
_symmetry.space_group_name_H-M   'P 1'
#
loop_
_entity.id
_entity.type
_entity.pdbx_description
1 polymer ?
#
loop_
_entity_poly.entity_id
_entity_poly.type
_entity_poly.pdbx_seq_one_letter_code
_entity_poly.pdbx_strand_id
1 'polypeptide(L)' 'MSTMADKFEELGVIPVVVLNDAKDALPLAKALYEGGLPCAEVTFRTAAA' A
#
# COMPACT_ATOMS: atom_id res chain seq x y z
N MET A 1 17.71 3.67 -14.32
CA MET A 1 16.59 3.91 -13.40
C MET A 1 15.72 2.68 -13.45
N SER A 2 15.39 2.09 -12.31
CA SER A 2 14.42 0.98 -12.25
C SER A 2 13.00 1.51 -12.40
N THR A 3 12.16 0.76 -13.09
CA THR A 3 10.73 1.05 -13.29
C THR A 3 9.92 0.68 -12.04
N MET A 4 8.61 0.99 -12.05
CA MET A 4 7.72 0.48 -10.98
C MET A 4 7.48 -1.02 -11.11
N ALA A 5 7.50 -1.57 -12.33
CA ALA A 5 7.33 -2.99 -12.55
C ALA A 5 8.47 -3.79 -11.89
N ASP A 6 9.72 -3.32 -12.05
CA ASP A 6 10.90 -3.92 -11.41
C ASP A 6 10.73 -3.98 -9.88
N LYS A 7 10.22 -2.90 -9.28
CA LYS A 7 9.96 -2.84 -7.83
C LYS A 7 8.87 -3.79 -7.38
N PHE A 8 7.81 -3.96 -8.16
CA PHE A 8 6.74 -4.90 -7.83
C PHE A 8 7.20 -6.34 -7.93
N GLU A 9 8.06 -6.66 -8.90
CA GLU A 9 8.71 -7.96 -9.01
C GLU A 9 9.60 -8.28 -7.80
N GLU A 10 10.39 -7.31 -7.34
CA GLU A 10 11.23 -7.44 -6.14
C GLU A 10 10.40 -7.68 -4.86
N LEU A 11 9.23 -7.05 -4.73
CA LEU A 11 8.36 -7.17 -3.55
C LEU A 11 7.53 -8.45 -3.54
N GLY A 12 7.16 -9.00 -4.71
CA GLY A 12 6.42 -10.25 -4.87
C GLY A 12 4.94 -10.22 -4.42
N VAL A 13 4.55 -9.27 -3.59
CA VAL A 13 3.16 -9.08 -3.12
C VAL A 13 2.80 -7.61 -3.03
N ILE A 14 1.58 -7.26 -3.47
CA ILE A 14 1.01 -5.92 -3.36
C ILE A 14 -0.24 -6.00 -2.47
N PRO A 15 -0.25 -5.36 -1.29
CA PRO A 15 -1.43 -5.33 -0.43
C PRO A 15 -2.57 -4.54 -1.08
N VAL A 16 -3.72 -5.19 -1.30
CA VAL A 16 -4.95 -4.52 -1.77
C VAL A 16 -5.77 -4.07 -0.56
N VAL A 17 -5.86 -2.76 -0.36
CA VAL A 17 -6.37 -2.15 0.86
C VAL A 17 -7.78 -1.57 0.64
N VAL A 18 -8.66 -1.83 1.62
CA VAL A 18 -9.92 -1.09 1.80
C VAL A 18 -9.73 -0.21 3.03
N LEU A 19 -9.78 1.11 2.85
CA LEU A 19 -9.76 2.05 3.98
C LEU A 19 -11.19 2.34 4.41
N ASN A 20 -11.53 2.18 5.70
CA ASN A 20 -12.85 2.58 6.21
C ASN A 20 -12.83 3.99 6.83
N ASP A 21 -11.68 4.42 7.33
CA ASP A 21 -11.40 5.78 7.81
C ASP A 21 -10.07 6.27 7.22
N ALA A 22 -10.03 7.51 6.71
CA ALA A 22 -8.83 8.10 6.14
C ALA A 22 -7.71 8.28 7.18
N LYS A 23 -8.06 8.35 8.48
CA LYS A 23 -7.09 8.44 9.59
C LYS A 23 -6.21 7.20 9.70
N ASP A 24 -6.70 6.05 9.23
CA ASP A 24 -5.96 4.78 9.28
C ASP A 24 -4.86 4.70 8.20
N ALA A 25 -4.88 5.58 7.20
CA ALA A 25 -3.95 5.54 6.08
C ALA A 25 -2.48 5.71 6.52
N LEU A 26 -2.20 6.67 7.41
CA LEU A 26 -0.83 6.93 7.86
C LEU A 26 -0.29 5.83 8.79
N PRO A 27 -1.02 5.38 9.84
CA PRO A 27 -0.58 4.23 10.64
C PRO A 27 -0.36 2.96 9.80
N LEU A 28 -1.26 2.68 8.84
CA LEU A 28 -1.14 1.52 7.96
C LEU A 28 0.11 1.63 7.06
N ALA A 29 0.31 2.77 6.41
CA ALA A 29 1.48 2.98 5.55
C ALA A 29 2.81 2.82 6.31
N LYS A 30 2.87 3.31 7.56
CA LYS A 30 4.03 3.10 8.44
C LYS A 30 4.27 1.62 8.74
N ALA A 31 3.22 0.91 9.15
CA ALA A 31 3.33 -0.52 9.46
C ALA A 31 3.78 -1.34 8.23
N LEU A 32 3.26 -1.02 7.04
CA LEU A 32 3.67 -1.65 5.78
C LEU A 32 5.14 -1.36 5.45
N TYR A 33 5.56 -0.10 5.59
CA TYR A 33 6.95 0.30 5.35
C TYR A 33 7.93 -0.38 6.33
N GLU A 34 7.62 -0.37 7.63
CA GLU A 34 8.42 -1.02 8.67
C GLU A 34 8.43 -2.55 8.52
N GLY A 35 7.34 -3.13 8.00
CA GLY A 35 7.21 -4.55 7.69
C GLY A 35 7.91 -4.99 6.39
N GLY A 36 8.59 -4.09 5.68
CA GLY A 36 9.32 -4.40 4.45
C GLY A 36 8.45 -4.43 3.18
N LEU A 37 7.22 -3.93 3.25
CA LEU A 37 6.28 -3.81 2.13
C LEU A 37 5.98 -2.33 1.83
N PRO A 38 6.90 -1.58 1.20
CA PRO A 38 6.74 -0.15 0.93
C PRO A 38 5.77 0.15 -0.23
N CYS A 39 4.61 -0.53 -0.30
CA CYS A 39 3.58 -0.30 -1.29
C CYS A 39 2.17 -0.71 -0.78
N ALA A 40 1.13 -0.16 -1.39
CA ALA A 40 -0.26 -0.58 -1.22
C ALA A 40 -1.10 -0.14 -2.44
N GLU A 41 -2.08 -0.96 -2.82
CA GLU A 41 -3.13 -0.60 -3.78
C GLU A 41 -4.39 -0.21 -2.99
N VAL A 42 -4.73 1.08 -2.96
CA VAL A 42 -5.93 1.56 -2.26
C VAL A 42 -7.14 1.48 -3.19
N THR A 43 -8.16 0.74 -2.75
CA THR A 43 -9.39 0.55 -3.55
C THR A 43 -10.44 1.61 -3.24
N PHE A 44 -11.15 2.09 -4.27
CA PHE A 44 -12.20 3.10 -4.15
C PHE A 44 -13.56 2.50 -3.73
N ARG A 45 -13.54 1.54 -2.79
CA ARG A 45 -14.74 0.85 -2.31
C ARG A 45 -15.46 1.60 -1.18
N THR A 46 -14.85 2.66 -0.66
CA THR A 46 -15.39 3.49 0.43
C THR A 46 -15.16 4.96 0.11
N ALA A 47 -15.83 5.86 0.82
CA ALA A 47 -15.61 7.31 0.72
C ALA A 47 -14.32 7.80 1.40
N ALA A 48 -13.60 6.91 2.11
CA ALA A 48 -12.36 7.24 2.80
C ALA A 48 -11.11 7.11 1.92
N ALA A 49 -11.27 6.51 0.74
CA ALA A 49 -10.22 6.26 -0.24
C ALA A 49 -10.09 7.39 -1.26
#